data_AF-A0A1Q7K7P4-F1
#
_entry.id   AF-A0A1Q7K7P4-F1
#
_cell.length_a   1.000
_cell.length_b   1.000
_cell.length_c   1.000
_cell.angle_alpha   90.00
_cell.angle_beta   90.00
_cell.angle_gamma   90.00
#
_symmetry.space_group_name_H-M   'P 1'
#
loop_
_entity.id
_entity.type
_entity.pdbx_description
1 polymer ?
#
loop_
_entity_poly.entity_id
_entity_poly.type
_entity_poly.pdbx_seq_one_letter_code
_entity_poly.pdbx_strand_id
1 'polypeptide(L)'
;MDLGIAYAVTGKRDEARRILAKLENLHEQGVVPSGSVAILHGALGESNEAFAWLEKAYEERDPQLTYIKAGRRFEPLRKDPRFTELVHRVGLPD
;
A
#
# COMPACT_ATOMS: atom_id res chain seq x y z
N MET A 1 -11.21 -3.10 0.73
CA MET A 1 -9.76 -3.29 0.95
C MET A 1 -9.46 -4.68 1.48
N ASP A 2 -9.96 -5.08 2.66
CA ASP A 2 -9.57 -6.36 3.29
C ASP A 2 -9.88 -7.61 2.46
N LEU A 3 -10.99 -7.61 1.70
CA LEU A 3 -11.26 -8.67 0.71
C LEU A 3 -10.20 -8.75 -0.40
N GLY A 4 -9.70 -7.60 -0.87
CA GLY A 4 -8.63 -7.56 -1.88
C GLY A 4 -7.33 -8.14 -1.34
N ILE A 5 -6.96 -7.77 -0.10
CA ILE A 5 -5.78 -8.32 0.59
C ILE A 5 -5.94 -9.83 0.80
N ALA A 6 -7.10 -10.28 1.27
CA ALA A 6 -7.38 -11.71 1.45
C ALA A 6 -7.29 -12.48 0.13
N TYR A 7 -7.83 -11.94 -0.97
CA TYR A 7 -7.70 -12.54 -2.29
C TYR A 7 -6.25 -12.59 -2.76
N ALA A 8 -5.47 -11.52 -2.56
CA ALA A 8 -4.07 -11.50 -2.94
C ALA A 8 -3.26 -12.57 -2.18
N VAL A 9 -3.44 -12.66 -0.85
CA VAL A 9 -2.73 -13.62 0.01
C VAL A 9 -3.17 -15.06 -0.25
N THR A 10 -4.43 -15.30 -0.63
CA THR A 10 -4.95 -16.64 -0.95
C THR A 10 -4.70 -17.07 -2.40
N GLY A 11 -3.95 -16.28 -3.19
CA GLY A 11 -3.61 -16.59 -4.57
C GLY A 11 -4.72 -16.31 -5.60
N LYS A 12 -5.84 -15.72 -5.18
CA LYS A 12 -6.95 -15.25 -6.03
C LYS A 12 -6.60 -13.92 -6.70
N ARG A 13 -5.58 -13.97 -7.59
CA ARG A 13 -4.97 -12.77 -8.17
C ARG A 13 -5.95 -11.94 -9.00
N ASP A 14 -6.82 -12.57 -9.78
CA ASP A 14 -7.77 -11.85 -10.64
C ASP A 14 -8.79 -11.07 -9.82
N GLU A 15 -9.32 -11.67 -8.75
CA GLU A 15 -10.23 -10.99 -7.83
C GLU A 15 -9.55 -9.85 -7.08
N ALA A 16 -8.30 -10.06 -6.64
CA ALA A 16 -7.51 -9.00 -6.03
C ALA A 16 -7.26 -7.83 -7.00
N ARG A 17 -6.97 -8.11 -8.28
CA ARG A 17 -6.81 -7.07 -9.31
C ARG A 17 -8.10 -6.32 -9.62
N ARG A 18 -9.26 -6.97 -9.57
CA ARG A 18 -10.56 -6.26 -9.69
C ARG A 18 -10.76 -5.27 -8.53
N ILE A 19 -10.36 -5.65 -7.32
CA ILE A 19 -10.40 -4.73 -6.18
C ILE A 19 -9.39 -3.60 -6.34
N LEU A 20 -8.19 -3.88 -6.87
CA LEU A 20 -7.17 -2.87 -7.14
C LEU A 20 -7.66 -1.82 -8.14
N ALA A 21 -8.18 -2.24 -9.30
CA ALA A 21 -8.74 -1.31 -10.28
C ALA A 21 -9.87 -0.45 -9.69
N LYS A 22 -10.69 -1.02 -8.81
CA LYS A 22 -11.72 -0.26 -8.07
C LYS A 22 -11.09 0.76 -7.11
N LEU A 23 -10.02 0.40 -6.40
CA LEU A 23 -9.34 1.32 -5.49
C LEU A 23 -8.67 2.48 -6.24
N GLU A 24 -8.05 2.21 -7.39
CA GLU A 24 -7.46 3.24 -8.26
C GLU A 24 -8.54 4.22 -8.74
N ASN A 25 -9.68 3.73 -9.23
CA ASN A 25 -10.78 4.58 -9.66
C ASN A 25 -11.41 5.39 -8.51
N LEU A 26 -11.51 4.81 -7.31
CA LEU A 26 -11.95 5.54 -6.12
C LEU A 26 -10.94 6.59 -5.67
N HIS A 27 -9.64 6.31 -5.85
CA HIS A 27 -8.59 7.27 -5.54
C HIS A 27 -8.64 8.48 -6.47
N GLU A 28 -8.85 8.26 -7.78
CA GLU A 28 -9.07 9.34 -8.76
C GLU A 28 -10.26 10.24 -8.40
N GLN A 29 -11.27 9.68 -7.73
CA GLN A 29 -12.43 10.41 -7.22
C GLN A 29 -12.19 11.07 -5.84
N GLY A 30 -10.99 10.93 -5.26
CA GLY A 30 -10.66 11.44 -3.93
C GLY A 30 -11.33 10.69 -2.77
N VAL A 31 -11.88 9.50 -3.03
CA VAL A 31 -12.63 8.71 -2.03
C VAL A 31 -11.71 7.86 -1.16
N VAL A 32 -10.59 7.40 -1.71
CA VAL A 32 -9.59 6.61 -0.97
C VAL A 32 -8.19 7.19 -1.14
N PRO A 33 -7.35 7.13 -0.10
CA PRO A 33 -6.02 7.71 -0.17
C PRO A 33 -5.01 6.74 -0.83
N SER A 34 -3.91 7.28 -1.36
CA SER A 34 -2.91 6.53 -2.16
C SER A 34 -2.34 5.28 -1.47
N GLY A 35 -2.15 5.32 -0.15
CA GLY A 35 -1.67 4.21 0.66
C GLY A 35 -2.59 3.00 0.62
N SER A 36 -3.88 3.18 0.33
CA SER A 36 -4.81 2.07 0.14
C SER A 36 -4.50 1.25 -1.10
N VAL A 37 -4.09 1.92 -2.17
CA VAL A 37 -3.69 1.30 -3.44
C VAL A 37 -2.32 0.63 -3.25
N ALA A 38 -1.37 1.32 -2.62
CA ALA A 38 -0.05 0.80 -2.29
C ALA A 38 -0.09 -0.53 -1.54
N ILE A 39 -0.93 -0.61 -0.50
CA ILE A 39 -1.09 -1.83 0.32
C ILE A 39 -1.53 -3.02 -0.53
N LEU A 40 -2.43 -2.82 -1.49
CA LEU A 40 -2.95 -3.93 -2.29
C LEU A 40 -1.94 -4.41 -3.33
N HIS A 41 -1.17 -3.50 -3.95
CA HIS A 41 0.00 -3.89 -4.74
C HIS A 41 1.01 -4.68 -3.90
N GLY A 42 1.29 -4.23 -2.68
CA GLY A 42 2.17 -4.95 -1.75
C GLY A 42 1.67 -6.36 -1.45
N ALA A 43 0.37 -6.53 -1.19
CA ALA A 43 -0.25 -7.83 -0.97
C ALA A 43 -0.20 -8.74 -2.22
N LEU A 44 -0.20 -8.16 -3.43
CA LEU A 44 -0.03 -8.86 -4.71
C LEU A 44 1.44 -9.23 -5.03
N GLY A 45 2.40 -8.77 -4.21
CA GLY A 45 3.84 -8.91 -4.45
C GLY A 45 4.41 -7.92 -5.45
N GLU A 46 3.61 -6.93 -5.88
CA GLU A 46 3.96 -5.91 -6.88
C GLU A 46 4.68 -4.75 -6.19
N SER A 47 5.92 -5.01 -5.75
CA SER A 47 6.64 -4.08 -4.85
C SER A 47 6.97 -2.74 -5.51
N ASN A 48 7.31 -2.72 -6.80
CA ASN A 48 7.66 -1.47 -7.49
C ASN A 48 6.47 -0.52 -7.55
N GLU A 49 5.31 -1.04 -7.93
CA GLU A 49 4.05 -0.32 -7.97
C GLU A 49 3.63 0.11 -6.57
N ALA A 50 3.78 -0.78 -5.57
CA ALA A 50 3.49 -0.44 -4.18
C ALA A 50 4.32 0.77 -3.72
N PHE A 51 5.63 0.80 -3.98
CA PHE A 51 6.48 1.92 -3.59
C PHE A 51 6.17 3.20 -4.37
N ALA A 52 5.84 3.13 -5.66
CA ALA A 52 5.39 4.30 -6.41
C ALA A 52 4.14 4.94 -5.76
N TRP A 53 3.18 4.11 -5.33
CA TRP A 53 2.00 4.57 -4.61
C TRP A 53 2.30 5.04 -3.18
N LEU A 54 3.30 4.47 -2.49
CA LEU A 54 3.74 4.94 -1.18
C LEU A 54 4.42 6.30 -1.23
N GLU A 55 5.20 6.59 -2.27
CA GLU A 55 5.76 7.91 -2.49
C GLU A 55 4.65 8.95 -2.70
N LYS A 56 3.65 8.61 -3.50
CA LYS A 56 2.46 9.46 -3.66
C LYS A 56 1.73 9.66 -2.33
N ALA A 57 1.55 8.59 -1.54
CA ALA A 57 0.95 8.67 -0.21
C ALA A 57 1.77 9.59 0.73
N TYR A 58 3.10 9.61 0.59
CA TYR A 58 3.96 10.49 1.36
C TYR A 58 3.77 11.95 0.97
N GLU A 59 3.75 12.26 -0.32
CA GLU A 59 3.49 13.60 -0.85
C GLU A 59 2.11 14.12 -0.42
N GLU A 60 1.10 13.26 -0.45
CA GLU A 60 -0.28 13.57 -0.03
C GLU A 60 -0.47 13.66 1.48
N ARG A 61 0.57 13.35 2.28
CA ARG A 61 0.48 13.23 3.74
C ARG A 61 -0.61 12.25 4.18
N ASP A 62 -0.69 11.12 3.50
CA ASP A 62 -1.70 10.08 3.73
C ASP A 62 -1.65 9.57 5.18
N PRO A 63 -2.77 9.61 5.93
CA PRO A 63 -2.82 9.12 7.31
C PRO A 63 -2.52 7.62 7.47
N GLN A 64 -2.56 6.82 6.39
CA GLN A 64 -2.11 5.42 6.42
C GLN A 64 -0.63 5.32 6.82
N LEU A 65 0.20 6.30 6.46
CA LEU A 65 1.64 6.27 6.75
C LEU A 65 1.97 6.42 8.23
N THR A 66 1.06 6.97 9.05
CA THR A 66 1.23 7.02 10.51
C THR A 66 1.38 5.62 11.12
N TYR A 67 0.84 4.59 10.46
CA TYR A 67 0.90 3.20 10.92
C TYR A 67 1.91 2.36 10.13
N ILE A 68 2.76 2.97 9.30
CA ILE A 68 3.62 2.24 8.36
C ILE A 68 4.47 1.17 9.07
N LYS A 69 5.08 1.49 10.22
CA LYS A 69 5.91 0.53 10.97
C LYS A 69 5.08 -0.59 11.61
N ALA A 70 3.94 -0.27 12.22
CA ALA A 70 3.16 -1.22 13.02
C ALA A 70 2.17 -2.05 12.18
N GLY A 71 1.69 -1.51 11.06
CA GLY A 71 0.61 -2.08 10.27
C GLY A 71 1.02 -3.36 9.55
N ARG A 72 0.34 -4.47 9.83
CA ARG A 72 0.52 -5.76 9.14
C ARG A 72 0.30 -5.68 7.62
N ARG A 73 -0.47 -4.69 7.17
CA ARG A 73 -0.70 -4.41 5.74
C ARG A 73 0.58 -4.06 4.98
N PHE A 74 1.62 -3.58 5.67
CA PHE A 74 2.93 -3.27 5.09
C PHE A 74 3.95 -4.41 5.24
N GLU A 75 3.59 -5.51 5.91
CA GLU A 75 4.48 -6.65 6.14
C GLU A 75 5.16 -7.18 4.86
N PRO A 76 4.47 -7.26 3.69
CA PRO A 76 5.12 -7.68 2.45
C PRO A 76 6.25 -6.76 1.97
N LEU A 77 6.22 -5.48 2.35
CA LEU A 77 7.15 -4.45 1.89
C LEU A 77 8.33 -4.23 2.85
N ARG A 78 8.24 -4.72 4.10
CA ARG A 78 9.24 -4.46 5.15
C ARG A 78 10.66 -4.93 4.82
N LYS A 79 10.81 -5.90 3.93
CA LYS A 79 12.12 -6.44 3.52
C LYS A 79 12.80 -5.60 2.44
N ASP A 80 12.07 -4.69 1.80
CA ASP A 80 12.63 -3.83 0.77
C ASP A 80 13.35 -2.63 1.42
N PRO A 81 14.60 -2.31 1.04
CA PRO A 81 15.35 -1.19 1.63
C PRO A 81 14.62 0.15 1.55
N ARG A 82 13.81 0.38 0.50
CA ARG A 82 13.01 1.60 0.32
C ARG A 82 12.00 1.80 1.45
N PHE A 83 11.58 0.72 2.11
CA PHE A 83 10.69 0.79 3.25
C PHE A 83 11.30 1.54 4.43
N THR A 84 12.57 1.24 4.74
CA THR A 84 13.27 1.87 5.87
C THR A 84 13.47 3.36 5.61
N GLU A 85 13.84 3.72 4.38
CA GLU A 85 13.97 5.12 3.96
C GLU A 85 12.63 5.88 4.10
N LEU A 86 11.54 5.30 3.60
CA LEU A 86 10.22 5.91 3.71
C LEU A 86 9.79 6.09 5.18
N VAL A 87 10.04 5.10 6.03
CA VAL A 87 9.78 5.18 7.48
C VAL A 87 10.52 6.35 8.13
N HIS A 88 11.79 6.55 7.78
CA HIS A 88 12.58 7.69 8.28
C HIS A 88 12.03 9.02 7.79
N ARG A 89 11.64 9.11 6.51
CA ARG A 89 11.05 10.31 5.92
C ARG A 89 9.73 10.69 6.57
N VAL A 90 8.93 9.70 6.98
CA VAL A 90 7.70 9.90 7.77
C VAL A 90 8.01 10.37 9.21
N GLY A 91 9.26 10.32 9.66
CA GLY A 91 9.71 10.83 10.96
C GLY A 91 9.66 9.80 12.08
N LEU A 92 9.61 8.50 11.75
CA LEU A 92 9.60 7.43 12.75
C LEU A 92 11.03 6.87 12.95
N PRO A 93 11.45 6.64 14.22
CA PRO A 93 12.77 6.08 14.54
C PRO A 93 12.86 4.63 14.10
N ASP A 94 14.07 4.09 13.87
CA ASP A 94 14.37 2.69 13.55
C ASP A 94 13.72 1.64 14.47
#